data_AF-A0A418IJN1-F1
#
_entry.id   AF-A0A418IJN1-F1
#
_cell.length_a   1.000
_cell.length_b   1.000
_cell.length_c   1.000
_cell.angle_alpha   90.00
_cell.angle_beta   90.00
_cell.angle_gamma   90.00
#
_symmetry.space_group_name_H-M   'P 1'
#
loop_
_entity.id
_entity.type
_entity.pdbx_description
1 polymer ?
#
loop_
_entity_poly.entity_id
_entity_poly.type
_entity_poly.pdbx_seq_one_letter_code
_entity_poly.pdbx_strand_id
1 'polypeptide(L)' 'SEITSDGLVNPKEKAELDKLVEALETAKTNATEKLNNVPNGTEGKDELQSRLDQIGSVTSPEVNDQDSNGVLDTEQ' A
#
# COMPACT_ATOMS: atom_id res chain seq x y z
N SER A 1 1.83 14.40 7.83
CA SER A 1 2.25 13.49 8.90
C SER A 1 2.22 12.09 8.34
N GLU A 2 3.24 11.28 8.65
CA GLU A 2 3.24 9.85 8.34
C GLU A 2 2.44 9.10 9.42
N ILE A 3 1.78 8.00 9.04
CA ILE A 3 0.92 7.22 9.94
C ILE A 3 1.75 6.53 11.05
N THR A 4 3.00 6.16 10.77
CA THR A 4 3.90 5.46 11.70
C THR A 4 5.12 6.31 12.09
N SER A 5 4.92 7.63 12.22
CA SER A 5 6.02 8.60 12.36
C SER A 5 6.82 8.45 13.67
N ASP A 6 6.21 7.87 14.69
CA ASP A 6 6.81 7.61 16.00
C ASP A 6 7.46 6.22 16.09
N GLY A 7 7.38 5.41 15.03
CA GLY A 7 7.86 4.03 15.01
C GLY A 7 6.93 3.04 15.72
N LEU A 8 5.75 3.47 16.16
CA LEU A 8 4.70 2.64 16.71
C LEU A 8 3.54 2.54 15.72
N VAL A 9 2.69 1.55 15.95
CA VAL A 9 1.50 1.25 15.17
C VAL A 9 0.42 0.87 16.14
N ASN A 10 -0.55 1.75 16.30
CA ASN A 10 -1.78 1.47 17.04
C ASN A 10 -2.88 0.89 16.11
N PRO A 11 -3.99 0.34 16.66
CA PRO A 11 -5.06 -0.25 15.85
C PRO A 11 -5.69 0.70 14.82
N LYS A 12 -5.74 2.00 15.14
CA LYS A 12 -6.33 3.00 14.24
C LYS A 12 -5.40 3.26 13.05
N GLU A 13 -4.11 3.45 13.31
CA GLU A 13 -3.07 3.60 12.29
C GLU A 13 -3.00 2.38 11.38
N LYS A 14 -3.06 1.17 11.95
CA LYS A 14 -3.14 -0.06 11.16
C LYS A 14 -4.36 -0.07 10.24
N ALA A 15 -5.54 0.29 10.74
CA ALA A 15 -6.75 0.32 9.92
C ALA A 15 -6.68 1.36 8.80
N GLU A 16 -6.00 2.49 9.01
CA GLU A 16 -5.75 3.49 7.98
C GLU A 16 -4.75 2.98 6.94
N LEU A 17 -3.67 2.30 7.35
CA LEU A 17 -2.71 1.66 6.45
C LEU A 17 -3.36 0.55 5.61
N ASP A 18 -4.15 -0.33 6.22
CA ASP A 18 -4.82 -1.43 5.52
C ASP A 18 -5.73 -0.89 4.40
N LYS A 19 -6.43 0.23 4.64
CA LYS A 19 -7.23 0.91 3.59
C LYS A 19 -6.37 1.46 2.46
N LEU A 20 -5.20 2.02 2.76
CA LEU A 20 -4.28 2.52 1.73
C LEU A 20 -3.71 1.38 0.89
N VAL A 21 -3.40 0.24 1.51
CA VAL A 21 -2.97 -0.98 0.82
C VAL A 21 -4.08 -1.51 -0.10
N GLU A 22 -5.31 -1.60 0.39
CA GLU A 22 -6.46 -2.01 -0.42
C GLU A 22 -6.69 -1.07 -1.61
N ALA A 23 -6.59 0.25 -1.39
CA ALA A 23 -6.73 1.25 -2.44
C ALA A 23 -5.61 1.14 -3.49
N LEU A 24 -4.37 0.87 -3.07
CA LEU A 24 -3.24 0.65 -3.98
C LEU A 24 -3.48 -0.58 -4.87
N GLU A 25 -3.84 -1.71 -4.28
CA GLU A 25 -4.07 -2.96 -5.02
C GLU A 25 -5.27 -2.84 -5.97
N THR A 26 -6.33 -2.13 -5.54
CA THR A 26 -7.48 -1.80 -6.40
C THR A 26 -7.06 -0.93 -7.59
N ALA A 27 -6.27 0.11 -7.34
CA ALA A 27 -5.78 1.00 -8.40
C ALA A 27 -4.88 0.25 -9.40
N LYS A 28 -3.99 -0.62 -8.90
CA LYS A 28 -3.11 -1.46 -9.73
C LYS A 28 -3.92 -2.41 -10.61
N THR A 29 -4.91 -3.10 -10.04
CA THR A 29 -5.80 -3.99 -10.77
C THR A 29 -6.56 -3.24 -11.88
N ASN A 30 -7.17 -2.10 -11.55
CA ASN A 30 -7.90 -1.27 -12.52
C ASN A 30 -6.99 -0.74 -13.64
N ALA A 31 -5.74 -0.36 -13.31
CA ALA A 31 -4.77 0.09 -14.31
C ALA A 31 -4.38 -1.06 -15.25
N THR A 32 -4.13 -2.26 -14.71
CA THR A 32 -3.82 -3.46 -15.49
C THR A 32 -4.96 -3.80 -16.45
N GLU A 33 -6.20 -3.80 -15.97
CA GLU A 33 -7.37 -4.08 -16.81
C GLU A 33 -7.50 -3.08 -17.96
N LYS A 34 -7.36 -1.79 -17.68
CA LYS A 34 -7.41 -0.75 -18.72
C LYS A 34 -6.27 -0.85 -19.71
N LEU A 35 -5.05 -1.15 -19.25
CA LEU A 35 -3.89 -1.28 -20.13
C LEU A 35 -3.98 -2.53 -21.02
N ASN A 36 -4.58 -3.61 -20.51
CA ASN A 36 -4.87 -4.82 -21.30
C ASN A 36 -5.86 -4.54 -22.45
N ASN A 37 -6.76 -3.58 -22.29
CA ASN A 37 -7.70 -3.16 -23.33
C ASN A 37 -7.08 -2.23 -24.40
N VAL A 38 -5.83 -1.78 -24.22
CA VAL A 38 -5.11 -1.03 -25.26
C VAL A 38 -4.63 -2.00 -26.34
N PRO A 39 -4.74 -1.70 -27.65
CA PRO A 39 -4.20 -2.57 -28.70
C PRO A 39 -2.71 -2.87 -28.55
N ASN A 40 -2.29 -4.07 -28.96
CA ASN A 40 -0.88 -4.43 -28.97
C ASN A 40 -0.14 -3.61 -30.04
N GLY A 41 1.10 -3.19 -29.73
CA GLY A 41 1.90 -2.34 -30.60
C GLY A 41 1.57 -0.84 -30.51
N THR A 42 0.63 -0.42 -29.64
CA THR A 42 0.48 1.00 -29.29
C THR A 42 1.78 1.49 -28.64
N GLU A 43 2.34 2.57 -29.19
CA GLU A 43 3.56 3.20 -28.68
C GLU A 43 3.42 3.52 -27.19
N GLY A 44 4.44 3.17 -26.40
CA GLY A 44 4.47 3.39 -24.95
C GLY A 44 3.67 2.39 -24.10
N LYS A 45 2.88 1.47 -24.70
CA LYS A 45 2.13 0.46 -23.93
C LYS A 45 3.05 -0.41 -23.06
N ASP A 46 4.13 -0.93 -23.65
CA ASP A 46 5.06 -1.82 -22.96
C ASP A 46 5.82 -1.09 -21.83
N GLU A 47 6.14 0.18 -22.03
CA GLU A 47 6.75 1.03 -21.01
C GLU A 47 5.79 1.27 -19.83
N LEU A 48 4.52 1.54 -20.11
CA LEU A 48 3.49 1.67 -19.08
C LEU A 48 3.27 0.37 -18.32
N GLN A 49 3.31 -0.78 -19.00
CA GLN A 49 3.22 -2.09 -18.35
C GLN A 49 4.40 -2.30 -17.40
N SER A 50 5.63 -2.01 -17.87
CA SER A 50 6.83 -2.12 -17.04
C SER A 50 6.76 -1.22 -15.80
N ARG A 51 6.28 0.03 -15.94
CA ARG A 51 6.09 0.94 -14.82
C ARG A 51 5.02 0.44 -13.84
N LEU A 52 3.96 -0.17 -14.33
CA LEU A 52 2.90 -0.76 -13.50
C LEU A 52 3.41 -1.98 -12.72
N ASP A 53 4.22 -2.82 -13.36
CA ASP A 53 4.82 -4.01 -12.73
C ASP A 53 5.85 -3.64 -11.65
N GLN A 54 6.49 -2.47 -11.78
CA GLN A 54 7.40 -1.92 -10.77
C GLN A 54 6.68 -1.36 -9.52
N ILE A 55 5.36 -1.20 -9.57
CA ILE A 55 4.58 -0.84 -8.37
C ILE A 55 4.53 -2.07 -7.46
N GLY A 56 5.36 -2.05 -6.41
CA GLY A 56 5.41 -3.11 -5.40
C GLY A 56 4.11 -3.20 -4.60
N SER A 57 3.85 -4.40 -4.08
CA SER A 57 2.82 -4.59 -3.06
C SER A 57 3.35 -4.19 -1.69
N VAL A 58 2.46 -3.74 -0.82
CA VAL A 58 2.77 -3.30 0.54
C VAL A 58 2.11 -4.24 1.53
N THR A 59 2.87 -4.71 2.51
CA THR A 59 2.33 -5.46 3.65
C THR A 59 2.23 -4.52 4.84
N SER A 60 1.05 -4.43 5.43
CA SER A 60 0.85 -3.62 6.64
C SER A 60 1.65 -4.20 7.81
N PRO A 61 2.24 -3.33 8.66
CA PRO A 61 2.92 -3.78 9.86
C PRO A 61 1.92 -4.38 10.87
N GLU A 62 2.48 -5.15 11.82
CA GLU A 62 1.76 -5.60 13.00
C GLU A 62 1.52 -4.44 13.97
N VAL A 63 0.46 -4.53 14.78
CA VAL A 63 0.21 -3.57 15.87
C VAL A 63 1.22 -3.83 16.99
N ASN A 64 1.85 -2.78 17.48
CA ASN A 64 2.84 -2.84 18.56
C ASN A 64 2.63 -1.79 19.67
N ASP A 65 1.57 -0.98 19.57
CA ASP A 65 1.07 -0.06 20.60
C ASP A 65 -0.46 -0.22 20.69
N GLN A 66 -0.90 -1.35 21.25
CA GLN A 66 -2.29 -1.77 21.26
C GLN A 66 -3.18 -0.82 22.08
N ASP A 67 -2.66 -0.26 23.17
CA ASP A 67 -3.38 0.66 24.05
C ASP A 67 -3.17 2.14 23.70
N SER A 68 -2.40 2.44 22.65
CA SER A 68 -2.14 3.80 22.13
C SER A 68 -1.52 4.72 23.19
N ASN A 69 -0.66 4.16 24.03
CA ASN A 69 -0.02 4.91 25.11
C ASN A 69 1.37 5.46 24.72
N GLY A 70 1.84 5.16 23.50
CA GLY A 70 3.12 5.62 22.98
C GLY A 70 4.32 4.85 23.54
N VAL A 71 4.11 3.66 24.12
CA VAL A 71 5.14 2.74 24.59
C VAL A 71 4.94 1.39 23.89
N LEU A 72 6.02 0.82 23.39
CA LEU A 72 6.00 -0.50 22.76
C LEU A 72 5.38 -1.52 23.72
N ASP A 73 4.41 -2.31 23.25
CA ASP A 73 3.71 -3.30 24.10
C ASP A 73 4.67 -4.32 24.73
N THR A 74 5.83 -4.58 24.11
CA THR A 74 6.84 -5.49 24.66
C THR A 74 7.73 -4.85 25.74
N GLU A 75 7.59 -3.55 25.98
CA GLU A 75 8.37 -2.76 26.94
C GLU A 75 7.52 -2.16 28.08
N GLN A 76 6.23 -2.49 28.15
CA GLN A 76 5.30 -2.07 29.21
C GLN A 76 5.48 -2.81 30.54
#